data_AF-A0A284QYM1-F1
#
_entry.id   AF-A0A284QYM1-F1
#
_cell.length_a   1.000
_cell.length_b   1.000
_cell.length_c   1.000
_cell.angle_alpha   90.00
_cell.angle_beta   90.00
_cell.angle_gamma   90.00
#
_symmetry.space_group_name_H-M   'P 1'
#
loop_
_entity.id
_entity.type
_entity.pdbx_description
1 polymer ?
#
loop_
_entity_poly.entity_id
_entity_poly.type
_entity_poly.pdbx_seq_one_letter_code
_entity_poly.pdbx_strand_id
1 'polypeptide(L)'
;MKLAIVGGGASAFYVASRLFSRLPQDAHRIHVFDRLWAPHGLVRYGVAPDHPEVKNCAHKFDQTATDPRFRFFGNVNIQHQSEQKSTIQHAVQLPLSSLYANYTHLLFASGCPLPTLHPALPPSSHCIPALNVVHWYTQHPSFPAVPPLERLRHVTLIGNGNVSLDVARMLLTPPDVLRPYDVPESVISVLERSSIEHVSIVARRGPFDAAFTTKELREMINLPDASMVPIPSELLVAPTGKEVSRAQSRSIQLMQKGSRNPYGSTKKTWSLEFFRSPVGLASTDPLGPAELSLAHTAIDPANPRRAIPTGQTSTLSTDLVITSLGFHADDSSSPFHDSSLGHLRTEAGRIVVPDLPGGKDLVTGSVLKNMYASGWASMGAKGVLAATMMDAYAVADTILGDLDNKDASEEVSLMNPNPHPTDPPTEIDAAAGSVVGYEDWKKIDEEEIRRGKSHDKERARMGWQEVRQFLGRTT
;
A
#
# COMPACT_ATOMS: atom_id res chain seq x y z
N MET A 1 -1.01 -26.56 15.80
CA MET A 1 -0.91 -25.08 15.71
C MET A 1 -2.22 -24.50 15.20
N LYS A 2 -2.74 -23.44 15.82
CA LYS A 2 -3.86 -22.66 15.28
C LYS A 2 -3.41 -21.22 15.14
N LEU A 3 -3.25 -20.77 13.90
CA LEU A 3 -2.65 -19.47 13.56
C LEU A 3 -3.73 -18.48 13.15
N ALA A 4 -3.79 -17.34 13.85
CA ALA A 4 -4.49 -16.15 13.36
C ALA A 4 -3.53 -15.27 12.56
N ILE A 5 -3.99 -14.75 11.43
CA ILE A 5 -3.27 -13.76 10.63
C ILE A 5 -4.11 -12.49 10.55
N VAL A 6 -3.52 -11.35 10.90
CA VAL A 6 -4.16 -10.02 10.84
C VAL A 6 -3.73 -9.30 9.58
N GLY A 7 -4.65 -9.12 8.64
CA GLY A 7 -4.42 -8.62 7.29
C GLY A 7 -4.48 -9.76 6.26
N GLY A 8 -5.29 -9.59 5.21
CA GLY A 8 -5.48 -10.51 4.10
C GLY A 8 -4.77 -10.08 2.82
N GLY A 9 -3.61 -9.44 2.95
CA GLY A 9 -2.75 -9.04 1.84
C GLY A 9 -1.82 -10.15 1.35
N ALA A 10 -0.93 -9.82 0.41
CA ALA A 10 -0.02 -10.79 -0.22
C ALA A 10 0.85 -11.58 0.78
N SER A 11 1.43 -10.92 1.80
CA SER A 11 2.29 -11.60 2.79
C SER A 11 1.54 -12.69 3.56
N ALA A 12 0.28 -12.43 3.95
CA ALA A 12 -0.56 -13.41 4.63
C ALA A 12 -0.76 -14.68 3.82
N PHE A 13 -1.13 -14.54 2.54
CA PHE A 13 -1.34 -15.68 1.65
C PHE A 13 -0.03 -16.42 1.34
N TYR A 14 1.10 -15.73 1.21
CA TYR A 14 2.39 -16.38 1.03
C TYR A 14 2.84 -17.16 2.27
N VAL A 15 2.66 -16.61 3.49
CA VAL A 15 2.91 -17.37 4.73
C VAL A 15 2.01 -18.60 4.79
N ALA A 16 0.70 -18.43 4.58
CA ALA A 16 -0.26 -19.54 4.63
C ALA A 16 0.09 -20.65 3.61
N SER A 17 0.36 -20.27 2.35
CA SER A 17 0.77 -21.18 1.29
C SER A 17 2.02 -21.98 1.67
N ARG A 18 3.02 -21.32 2.26
CA ARG A 18 4.27 -21.97 2.68
C ARG A 18 4.02 -22.94 3.83
N LEU A 19 3.27 -22.55 4.85
CA LEU A 19 2.94 -23.42 5.98
C LEU A 19 2.14 -24.66 5.53
N PHE A 20 1.12 -24.49 4.69
CA PHE A 20 0.34 -25.61 4.15
C PHE A 20 1.19 -26.61 3.37
N SER A 21 2.24 -26.14 2.68
CA SER A 21 3.16 -27.00 1.91
C SER A 21 4.19 -27.75 2.77
N ARG A 22 4.39 -27.34 4.02
CA ARG A 22 5.46 -27.85 4.90
C ARG A 22 4.94 -28.66 6.08
N LEU A 23 3.75 -28.33 6.59
CA LEU A 23 3.16 -28.97 7.76
C LEU A 23 2.13 -30.06 7.37
N PRO A 24 2.03 -31.16 8.14
CA PRO A 24 0.99 -32.17 7.96
C PRO A 24 -0.44 -31.59 8.05
N GLN A 25 -1.41 -32.27 7.44
CA GLN A 25 -2.80 -31.81 7.38
C GLN A 25 -3.45 -31.63 8.75
N ASP A 26 -3.23 -32.55 9.68
CA ASP A 26 -3.83 -32.48 11.03
C ASP A 26 -3.07 -31.57 11.99
N ALA A 27 -1.89 -31.08 11.60
CA ALA A 27 -1.03 -30.31 12.48
C ALA A 27 -1.47 -28.84 12.64
N HIS A 28 -2.27 -28.29 11.72
CA HIS A 28 -2.56 -26.87 11.75
C HIS A 28 -3.85 -26.38 11.08
N ARG A 29 -4.29 -25.19 11.51
CA ARG A 29 -5.38 -24.38 10.94
C ARG A 29 -4.95 -22.92 10.85
N ILE A 30 -5.39 -22.22 9.79
CA ILE A 30 -5.03 -20.83 9.54
C ILE A 30 -6.29 -20.01 9.31
N HIS A 31 -6.50 -19.00 10.15
CA HIS A 31 -7.60 -18.06 10.04
C HIS A 31 -7.05 -16.66 9.71
N VAL A 32 -7.53 -16.04 8.65
CA VAL A 32 -7.13 -14.70 8.20
C VAL A 32 -8.25 -13.71 8.48
N PHE A 33 -7.93 -12.63 9.16
CA PHE A 33 -8.84 -11.53 9.47
C PHE A 33 -8.43 -10.30 8.67
N ASP A 34 -9.36 -9.67 7.95
CA ASP A 34 -9.08 -8.41 7.25
C ASP A 34 -10.19 -7.40 7.50
N ARG A 35 -9.81 -6.16 7.78
CA ARG A 35 -10.73 -5.03 7.93
C ARG A 35 -11.52 -4.78 6.64
N LEU A 36 -10.95 -5.14 5.50
CA LEU A 36 -11.62 -5.07 4.20
C LEU A 36 -12.43 -6.34 3.96
N TRP A 37 -13.58 -6.18 3.34
CA TRP A 37 -14.44 -7.32 2.95
C TRP A 37 -13.84 -8.15 1.81
N ALA A 38 -13.06 -7.52 0.91
CA ALA A 38 -12.34 -8.22 -0.15
C ALA A 38 -10.90 -8.53 0.30
N PRO A 39 -10.37 -9.74 0.01
CA PRO A 39 -8.99 -10.09 0.28
C PRO A 39 -8.02 -9.43 -0.71
N HIS A 40 -6.75 -9.82 -0.60
CA HIS A 40 -5.61 -9.50 -1.47
C HIS A 40 -4.97 -8.12 -1.24
N GLY A 41 -5.53 -7.29 -0.36
CA GLY A 41 -4.93 -6.03 0.08
C GLY A 41 -4.50 -5.14 -1.10
N LEU A 42 -3.24 -4.67 -1.09
CA LEU A 42 -2.71 -3.80 -2.14
C LEU A 42 -2.67 -4.43 -3.54
N VAL A 43 -2.77 -5.75 -3.68
CA VAL A 43 -2.91 -6.35 -5.02
C VAL A 43 -4.24 -5.93 -5.67
N ARG A 44 -5.30 -5.79 -4.87
CA ARG A 44 -6.59 -5.25 -5.31
C ARG A 44 -6.66 -3.73 -5.22
N TYR A 45 -6.18 -3.15 -4.12
CA TYR A 45 -6.43 -1.74 -3.76
C TYR A 45 -5.22 -0.80 -3.88
N GLY A 46 -4.09 -1.30 -4.38
CA GLY A 46 -2.87 -0.50 -4.57
C GLY A 46 -2.34 -0.55 -5.99
N VAL A 47 -2.18 -1.75 -6.55
CA VAL A 47 -1.73 -1.96 -7.94
C VAL A 47 -2.66 -1.22 -8.90
N ALA A 48 -2.06 -0.41 -9.77
CA ALA A 48 -2.80 0.40 -10.72
C ALA A 48 -3.68 -0.48 -11.65
N PRO A 49 -4.88 -0.02 -12.02
CA PRO A 49 -5.78 -0.75 -12.91
C PRO A 49 -5.16 -1.19 -14.23
N ASP A 50 -4.28 -0.37 -14.81
CA ASP A 50 -3.55 -0.63 -16.04
C ASP A 50 -2.33 -1.56 -15.88
N HIS A 51 -2.13 -2.15 -14.70
CA HIS A 51 -1.16 -3.23 -14.42
C HIS A 51 -1.84 -4.56 -14.03
N PRO A 52 -2.73 -5.12 -14.87
CA PRO A 52 -3.41 -6.37 -14.54
C PRO A 52 -2.44 -7.53 -14.36
N GLU A 53 -1.28 -7.52 -15.03
CA GLU A 53 -0.29 -8.59 -14.95
C GLU A 53 0.32 -8.76 -13.55
N VAL A 54 0.40 -7.68 -12.78
CA VAL A 54 0.90 -7.71 -11.39
C VAL A 54 -0.14 -8.38 -10.46
N LYS A 55 -1.43 -8.31 -10.84
CA LYS A 55 -2.54 -8.91 -10.08
C LYS A 55 -2.65 -10.43 -10.23
N ASN A 56 -1.94 -11.02 -11.21
CA ASN A 56 -1.94 -12.47 -11.45
C ASN A 56 -1.49 -13.33 -10.26
N CYS A 57 -0.78 -12.75 -9.28
CA CYS A 57 -0.46 -13.43 -8.03
C CYS A 57 -1.70 -13.88 -7.24
N ALA A 58 -2.86 -13.23 -7.47
CA ALA A 58 -4.13 -13.61 -6.88
C ALA A 58 -4.50 -15.07 -7.16
N HIS A 59 -4.12 -15.65 -8.32
CA HIS A 59 -4.39 -17.07 -8.59
C HIS A 59 -3.77 -18.01 -7.55
N LYS A 60 -2.58 -17.67 -7.04
CA LYS A 60 -1.93 -18.43 -5.97
C LYS A 60 -2.61 -18.23 -4.62
N PHE A 61 -3.17 -17.04 -4.38
CA PHE A 61 -3.92 -16.73 -3.16
C PHE A 61 -5.25 -17.48 -3.16
N ASP A 62 -5.97 -17.47 -4.27
CA ASP A 62 -7.16 -18.27 -4.51
C ASP A 62 -6.88 -19.77 -4.28
N GLN A 63 -5.81 -20.31 -4.87
CA GLN A 63 -5.42 -21.70 -4.63
C GLN A 63 -5.17 -21.99 -3.14
N THR A 64 -4.48 -21.08 -2.45
CA THR A 64 -4.21 -21.22 -1.01
C THR A 64 -5.49 -21.23 -0.18
N ALA A 65 -6.48 -20.42 -0.57
CA ALA A 65 -7.75 -20.30 0.13
C ALA A 65 -8.71 -21.48 -0.09
N THR A 66 -8.45 -22.34 -1.09
CA THR A 66 -9.23 -23.59 -1.30
C THR A 66 -8.90 -24.68 -0.27
N ASP A 67 -7.83 -24.52 0.51
CA ASP A 67 -7.46 -25.50 1.53
C ASP A 67 -8.52 -25.54 2.65
N PRO A 68 -9.07 -26.71 3.04
CA PRO A 68 -10.10 -26.81 4.07
C PRO A 68 -9.63 -26.36 5.46
N ARG A 69 -8.31 -26.19 5.66
CA ARG A 69 -7.70 -25.69 6.89
C ARG A 69 -7.63 -24.16 6.92
N PHE A 70 -7.99 -23.48 5.83
CA PHE A 70 -8.00 -22.03 5.67
C PHE A 70 -9.40 -21.47 5.90
N ARG A 71 -9.50 -20.38 6.68
CA ARG A 71 -10.72 -19.57 6.76
C ARG A 71 -10.38 -18.09 6.63
N PHE A 72 -11.15 -17.36 5.85
CA PHE A 72 -11.07 -15.91 5.73
C PHE A 72 -12.27 -15.27 6.41
N PHE A 73 -12.00 -14.22 7.18
CA PHE A 73 -12.98 -13.38 7.85
C PHE A 73 -12.74 -11.93 7.42
N GLY A 74 -13.31 -11.57 6.27
CA GLY A 74 -13.30 -10.20 5.75
C GLY A 74 -14.32 -9.32 6.46
N ASN A 75 -14.12 -8.01 6.38
CA ASN A 75 -14.90 -7.01 7.10
C ASN A 75 -14.77 -7.12 8.63
N VAL A 76 -13.61 -7.58 9.12
CA VAL A 76 -13.28 -7.72 10.54
C VAL A 76 -12.00 -6.94 10.85
N ASN A 77 -12.15 -5.84 11.57
CA ASN A 77 -11.04 -5.01 12.00
C ASN A 77 -10.54 -5.43 13.38
N ILE A 78 -9.25 -5.77 13.48
CA ILE A 78 -8.61 -6.07 14.75
C ILE A 78 -8.17 -4.78 15.43
N GLN A 79 -8.56 -4.59 16.70
CA GLN A 79 -8.24 -3.38 17.47
C GLN A 79 -7.55 -3.73 18.79
N HIS A 80 -6.47 -3.03 19.08
CA HIS A 80 -5.82 -3.10 20.38
C HIS A 80 -6.47 -2.15 21.40
N GLN A 81 -6.90 -0.96 20.97
CA GLN A 81 -7.54 0.06 21.82
C GLN A 81 -8.97 0.35 21.33
N SER A 82 -9.94 0.29 22.25
CA SER A 82 -11.37 0.43 21.94
C SER A 82 -11.78 1.83 21.48
N GLU A 83 -11.01 2.87 21.84
CA GLU A 83 -11.36 4.27 21.55
C GLU A 83 -10.94 4.73 20.14
N GLN A 84 -10.07 3.98 19.46
CA GLN A 84 -9.60 4.35 18.13
C GLN A 84 -10.61 3.90 17.06
N LYS A 85 -11.10 4.86 16.28
CA LYS A 85 -12.05 4.59 15.20
C LYS A 85 -11.34 3.99 13.99
N SER A 86 -11.85 2.86 13.50
CA SER A 86 -11.39 2.28 12.24
C SER A 86 -11.65 3.23 11.06
N THR A 87 -10.72 3.27 10.10
CA THR A 87 -10.93 3.94 8.81
C THR A 87 -12.01 3.26 7.97
N ILE A 88 -12.35 2.01 8.30
CA ILE A 88 -13.42 1.23 7.67
C ILE A 88 -14.58 1.13 8.66
N GLN A 89 -15.47 2.13 8.63
CA GLN A 89 -16.51 2.32 9.65
C GLN A 89 -17.51 1.15 9.75
N HIS A 90 -17.71 0.40 8.66
CA HIS A 90 -18.65 -0.72 8.60
C HIS A 90 -18.02 -2.07 8.99
N ALA A 91 -16.72 -2.10 9.30
CA ALA A 91 -16.06 -3.32 9.73
C ALA A 91 -16.49 -3.70 11.15
N VAL A 92 -16.67 -5.00 11.36
CA VAL A 92 -16.87 -5.60 12.68
C VAL A 92 -15.59 -5.37 13.49
N GLN A 93 -15.70 -4.78 14.66
CA GLN A 93 -14.54 -4.54 15.53
C GLN A 93 -14.31 -5.76 16.42
N LEU A 94 -13.13 -6.37 16.31
CA LEU A 94 -12.72 -7.50 17.13
C LEU A 94 -11.52 -7.09 18.00
N PRO A 95 -11.60 -7.21 19.33
CA PRO A 95 -10.48 -6.84 20.18
C PRO A 95 -9.33 -7.85 20.00
N LEU A 96 -8.10 -7.35 20.02
CA LEU A 96 -6.88 -8.15 19.87
C LEU A 96 -6.78 -9.26 20.94
N SER A 97 -7.29 -9.02 22.15
CA SER A 97 -7.37 -10.01 23.22
C SER A 97 -8.19 -11.25 22.85
N SER A 98 -9.18 -11.13 21.95
CA SER A 98 -9.93 -12.30 21.47
C SER A 98 -9.08 -13.19 20.59
N LEU A 99 -8.08 -12.65 19.88
CA LEU A 99 -7.09 -13.47 19.17
C LEU A 99 -6.16 -14.17 20.16
N TYR A 100 -5.71 -13.48 21.20
CA TYR A 100 -4.90 -14.09 22.26
C TYR A 100 -5.62 -15.27 22.92
N ALA A 101 -6.91 -15.13 23.20
CA ALA A 101 -7.72 -16.16 23.85
C ALA A 101 -8.06 -17.37 22.95
N ASN A 102 -8.06 -17.23 21.62
CA ASN A 102 -8.61 -18.25 20.70
C ASN A 102 -7.59 -18.89 19.75
N TYR A 103 -6.31 -18.49 19.81
CA TYR A 103 -5.27 -18.97 18.91
C TYR A 103 -4.00 -19.33 19.67
N THR A 104 -3.23 -20.27 19.13
CA THR A 104 -1.92 -20.61 19.68
C THR A 104 -0.83 -19.71 19.12
N HIS A 105 -1.02 -19.16 17.91
CA HIS A 105 -0.05 -18.32 17.22
C HIS A 105 -0.75 -17.11 16.58
N LEU A 106 -0.04 -16.00 16.47
CA LEU A 106 -0.51 -14.77 15.83
C LEU A 106 0.53 -14.23 14.85
N LEU A 107 0.09 -13.85 13.65
CA LEU A 107 0.91 -13.18 12.65
C LEU A 107 0.26 -11.85 12.26
N PHE A 108 1.00 -10.76 12.36
CA PHE A 108 0.61 -9.48 11.78
C PHE A 108 1.09 -9.38 10.32
N ALA A 109 0.14 -9.26 9.40
CA ALA A 109 0.33 -9.05 7.97
C ALA A 109 -0.45 -7.83 7.48
N SER A 110 -0.65 -6.84 8.37
CA SER A 110 -1.51 -5.66 8.19
C SER A 110 -0.93 -4.59 7.27
N GLY A 111 0.33 -4.74 6.84
CA GLY A 111 1.05 -3.79 6.01
C GLY A 111 1.29 -2.44 6.69
N CYS A 112 1.47 -1.41 5.86
CA CYS A 112 1.61 -0.02 6.27
C CYS A 112 0.48 0.79 5.61
N PRO A 113 -0.69 0.92 6.25
CA PRO A 113 -1.88 1.49 5.62
C PRO A 113 -1.96 3.02 5.72
N LEU A 114 -1.07 3.66 6.50
CA LEU A 114 -1.11 5.11 6.74
C LEU A 114 -0.01 5.82 5.94
N PRO A 115 -0.31 6.96 5.28
CA PRO A 115 0.67 7.71 4.51
C PRO A 115 1.59 8.53 5.42
N THR A 116 2.88 8.60 5.08
CA THR A 116 3.81 9.54 5.72
C THR A 116 3.50 10.97 5.25
N LEU A 117 3.22 11.85 6.20
CA LEU A 117 2.93 13.27 5.94
C LEU A 117 4.21 14.12 5.97
N HIS A 118 4.20 15.24 5.25
CA HIS A 118 5.28 16.23 5.29
C HIS A 118 4.88 17.42 6.17
N PRO A 119 5.71 17.84 7.15
CA PRO A 119 5.36 18.96 8.04
C PRO A 119 5.07 20.28 7.31
N ALA A 120 5.79 20.54 6.22
CA ALA A 120 5.57 21.74 5.40
C ALA A 120 4.40 21.63 4.41
N LEU A 121 3.79 20.44 4.28
CA LEU A 121 2.66 20.18 3.39
C LEU A 121 1.57 19.40 4.16
N PRO A 122 0.98 19.99 5.21
CA PRO A 122 -0.11 19.34 5.94
C PRO A 122 -1.31 19.10 5.00
N PRO A 123 -2.11 18.05 5.24
CA PRO A 123 -3.32 17.82 4.46
C PRO A 123 -4.24 19.05 4.42
N SER A 124 -4.72 19.40 3.24
CA SER A 124 -5.59 20.55 2.99
C SER A 124 -6.40 20.36 1.69
N SER A 125 -7.17 21.36 1.27
CA SER A 125 -7.82 21.36 -0.04
C SER A 125 -6.83 21.33 -1.21
N HIS A 126 -5.59 21.79 -1.01
CA HIS A 126 -4.54 21.83 -2.01
C HIS A 126 -3.42 20.81 -1.76
N CYS A 127 -3.53 19.98 -0.71
CA CYS A 127 -2.52 18.95 -0.43
C CYS A 127 -3.19 17.67 0.07
N ILE A 128 -3.04 16.58 -0.68
CA ILE A 128 -3.55 15.26 -0.28
C ILE A 128 -2.46 14.20 -0.39
N PRO A 129 -2.49 13.12 0.39
CA PRO A 129 -1.59 11.99 0.17
C PRO A 129 -2.00 11.23 -1.10
N ALA A 130 -1.01 10.65 -1.79
CA ALA A 130 -1.23 9.82 -2.97
C ALA A 130 -2.18 8.66 -2.70
N LEU A 131 -2.18 8.14 -1.47
CA LEU A 131 -3.10 7.09 -1.02
C LEU A 131 -4.57 7.43 -1.30
N ASN A 132 -4.97 8.70 -1.14
CA ASN A 132 -6.36 9.10 -1.38
C ASN A 132 -6.73 8.94 -2.86
N VAL A 133 -5.81 9.28 -3.76
CA VAL A 133 -6.01 9.15 -5.21
C VAL A 133 -6.01 7.68 -5.61
N VAL A 134 -5.08 6.88 -5.06
CA VAL A 134 -5.01 5.43 -5.26
C VAL A 134 -6.29 4.75 -4.81
N HIS A 135 -6.73 5.03 -3.59
CA HIS A 135 -7.97 4.50 -3.03
C HIS A 135 -9.21 4.92 -3.83
N TRP A 136 -9.22 6.14 -4.37
CA TRP A 136 -10.30 6.61 -5.25
C TRP A 136 -10.35 5.79 -6.54
N TYR A 137 -9.26 5.71 -7.31
CA TYR A 137 -9.29 4.99 -8.59
C TYR A 137 -9.36 3.46 -8.45
N THR A 138 -9.13 2.91 -7.26
CA THR A 138 -9.30 1.49 -6.94
C THR A 138 -10.60 1.17 -6.19
N GLN A 139 -11.49 2.14 -5.98
CA GLN A 139 -12.76 1.93 -5.23
C GLN A 139 -12.53 1.28 -3.85
N HIS A 140 -11.50 1.74 -3.14
CA HIS A 140 -11.20 1.23 -1.81
C HIS A 140 -12.33 1.56 -0.81
N PRO A 141 -12.67 0.65 0.13
CA PRO A 141 -13.78 0.83 1.07
C PRO A 141 -13.66 2.03 2.05
N SER A 142 -12.49 2.67 2.14
CA SER A 142 -12.32 3.92 2.90
C SER A 142 -12.98 5.13 2.23
N PHE A 143 -13.43 5.00 0.97
CA PHE A 143 -14.20 5.99 0.22
C PHE A 143 -13.67 7.43 0.34
N PRO A 144 -12.44 7.70 -0.14
CA PRO A 144 -11.86 9.05 -0.08
C PRO A 144 -12.67 10.04 -0.92
N ALA A 145 -12.48 11.33 -0.65
CA ALA A 145 -13.09 12.39 -1.46
C ALA A 145 -12.65 12.29 -2.93
N VAL A 146 -13.59 12.55 -3.84
CA VAL A 146 -13.33 12.59 -5.29
C VAL A 146 -12.46 13.81 -5.59
N PRO A 147 -11.30 13.65 -6.25
CA PRO A 147 -10.48 14.78 -6.68
C PRO A 147 -11.25 15.66 -7.70
N PRO A 148 -11.27 17.00 -7.53
CA PRO A 148 -12.03 17.91 -8.41
C PRO A 148 -11.28 18.20 -9.72
N LEU A 149 -10.95 17.15 -10.49
CA LEU A 149 -10.02 17.20 -11.64
C LEU A 149 -10.43 18.21 -12.73
N GLU A 150 -11.72 18.53 -12.85
CA GLU A 150 -12.24 19.53 -13.79
C GLU A 150 -11.78 20.97 -13.47
N ARG A 151 -11.30 21.22 -12.24
CA ARG A 151 -10.81 22.53 -11.78
C ARG A 151 -9.28 22.62 -11.75
N LEU A 152 -8.58 21.52 -11.98
CA LEU A 152 -7.13 21.44 -11.86
C LEU A 152 -6.50 21.47 -13.25
N ARG A 153 -5.53 22.37 -13.47
CA ARG A 153 -4.68 22.39 -14.67
C ARG A 153 -3.28 21.85 -14.37
N HIS A 154 -2.74 22.12 -13.19
CA HIS A 154 -1.42 21.66 -12.77
C HIS A 154 -1.49 20.89 -11.44
N VAL A 155 -0.94 19.67 -11.45
CA VAL A 155 -0.79 18.83 -10.27
C VAL A 155 0.70 18.60 -9.99
N THR A 156 1.13 18.76 -8.74
CA THR A 156 2.50 18.50 -8.32
C THR A 156 2.59 17.29 -7.40
N LEU A 157 3.29 16.26 -7.83
CA LEU A 157 3.60 15.07 -7.05
C LEU A 157 4.91 15.25 -6.28
N ILE A 158 4.89 15.06 -4.96
CA ILE A 158 6.11 15.08 -4.13
C ILE A 158 6.57 13.65 -3.87
N GLY A 159 7.75 13.31 -4.36
CA GLY A 159 8.31 11.96 -4.36
C GLY A 159 8.34 11.37 -5.76
N ASN A 160 9.39 10.58 -6.06
CA ASN A 160 9.62 9.97 -7.38
C ASN A 160 9.71 8.45 -7.31
N GLY A 161 8.82 7.83 -6.53
CA GLY A 161 8.62 6.38 -6.53
C GLY A 161 7.61 5.94 -7.59
N ASN A 162 7.40 4.63 -7.72
CA ASN A 162 6.42 4.05 -8.64
C ASN A 162 5.00 4.60 -8.40
N VAL A 163 4.59 4.80 -7.14
CA VAL A 163 3.26 5.33 -6.81
C VAL A 163 3.02 6.71 -7.44
N SER A 164 4.03 7.60 -7.45
CA SER A 164 3.92 8.88 -8.15
C SER A 164 3.74 8.69 -9.65
N LEU A 165 4.46 7.74 -10.25
CA LEU A 165 4.31 7.44 -11.67
C LEU A 165 2.93 6.87 -11.97
N ASP A 166 2.41 5.95 -11.16
CA ASP A 166 1.06 5.39 -11.32
C ASP A 166 -0.01 6.47 -11.23
N VAL A 167 0.07 7.37 -10.23
CA VAL A 167 -0.85 8.51 -10.12
C VAL A 167 -0.74 9.42 -11.34
N ALA A 168 0.47 9.78 -11.77
CA ALA A 168 0.66 10.59 -12.98
C ALA A 168 0.06 9.91 -14.22
N ARG A 169 0.28 8.60 -14.37
CA ARG A 169 -0.23 7.80 -15.48
C ARG A 169 -1.75 7.77 -15.50
N MET A 170 -2.39 7.59 -14.34
CA MET A 170 -3.85 7.63 -14.21
C MET A 170 -4.45 9.00 -14.59
N LEU A 171 -3.78 10.10 -14.25
CA LEU A 171 -4.26 11.46 -14.57
C LEU A 171 -4.01 11.87 -16.03
N LEU A 172 -2.96 11.33 -16.65
CA LEU A 172 -2.53 11.73 -17.99
C LEU A 172 -3.03 10.81 -19.10
N THR A 173 -3.32 9.54 -18.80
CA THR A 173 -3.80 8.56 -19.78
C THR A 173 -5.21 8.90 -20.26
N PRO A 174 -5.50 8.83 -21.56
CA PRO A 174 -6.85 9.02 -22.08
C PRO A 174 -7.83 8.01 -21.47
N PRO A 175 -9.05 8.44 -21.06
CA PRO A 175 -10.03 7.54 -20.45
C PRO A 175 -10.32 6.29 -21.29
N ASP A 176 -10.38 6.39 -22.62
CA ASP A 176 -10.66 5.26 -23.51
C ASP A 176 -9.59 4.16 -23.46
N VAL A 177 -8.33 4.52 -23.17
CA VAL A 177 -7.25 3.54 -22.95
C VAL A 177 -7.43 2.82 -21.61
N LEU A 178 -8.05 3.49 -20.63
CA LEU A 178 -8.28 2.96 -19.29
C LEU A 178 -9.56 2.12 -19.19
N ARG A 179 -10.55 2.34 -20.07
CA ARG A 179 -11.86 1.67 -20.03
C ARG A 179 -11.79 0.14 -19.99
N PRO A 180 -10.91 -0.56 -20.74
CA PRO A 180 -10.89 -2.03 -20.71
C PRO A 180 -10.43 -2.61 -19.37
N TYR A 181 -9.75 -1.82 -18.54
CA TYR A 181 -9.25 -2.25 -17.23
C TYR A 181 -10.31 -2.12 -16.13
N ASP A 182 -9.96 -2.55 -14.92
CA ASP A 182 -10.83 -2.55 -13.75
C ASP A 182 -11.02 -1.18 -13.06
N VAL A 183 -10.88 -0.08 -13.83
CA VAL A 183 -11.15 1.28 -13.36
C VAL A 183 -12.65 1.46 -13.14
N PRO A 184 -13.12 1.93 -11.97
CA PRO A 184 -14.53 2.19 -11.71
C PRO A 184 -15.13 3.20 -12.69
N GLU A 185 -16.40 3.01 -13.06
CA GLU A 185 -17.06 3.93 -14.01
C GLU A 185 -17.18 5.36 -13.48
N SER A 186 -17.37 5.50 -12.16
CA SER A 186 -17.35 6.79 -11.47
C SER A 186 -16.02 7.51 -11.59
N VAL A 187 -14.91 6.78 -11.72
CA VAL A 187 -13.55 7.32 -11.89
C VAL A 187 -13.35 7.73 -13.34
N ILE A 188 -13.73 6.88 -14.30
CA ILE A 188 -13.70 7.20 -15.74
C ILE A 188 -14.47 8.48 -16.03
N SER A 189 -15.69 8.61 -15.49
CA SER A 189 -16.54 9.81 -15.63
C SER A 189 -15.85 11.09 -15.17
N VAL A 190 -15.02 11.04 -14.12
CA VAL A 190 -14.27 12.20 -13.61
C VAL A 190 -13.04 12.48 -14.48
N LEU A 191 -12.33 11.43 -14.92
CA LEU A 191 -11.17 11.56 -15.81
C LEU A 191 -11.55 12.17 -17.17
N GLU A 192 -12.73 11.86 -17.70
CA GLU A 192 -13.28 12.47 -18.92
C GLU A 192 -13.49 13.98 -18.81
N ARG A 193 -13.79 14.48 -17.60
CA ARG A 193 -13.97 15.91 -17.33
C ARG A 193 -12.69 16.60 -16.86
N SER A 194 -11.57 15.87 -16.77
CA SER A 194 -10.32 16.40 -16.25
C SER A 194 -9.80 17.55 -17.11
N SER A 195 -9.42 18.64 -16.45
CA SER A 195 -8.79 19.82 -17.06
C SER A 195 -7.26 19.80 -16.92
N ILE A 196 -6.68 18.69 -16.45
CA ILE A 196 -5.25 18.61 -16.17
C ILE A 196 -4.44 18.71 -17.47
N GLU A 197 -3.50 19.64 -17.47
CA GLU A 197 -2.59 19.94 -18.58
C GLU A 197 -1.13 19.62 -18.22
N HIS A 198 -0.76 19.72 -16.95
CA HIS A 198 0.60 19.42 -16.49
C HIS A 198 0.63 18.60 -15.20
N VAL A 199 1.58 17.67 -15.11
CA VAL A 199 1.94 16.97 -13.88
C VAL A 199 3.45 17.09 -13.61
N SER A 200 3.84 17.81 -12.57
CA SER A 200 5.24 17.87 -12.10
C SER A 200 5.52 16.78 -11.07
N ILE A 201 6.64 16.09 -11.19
CA ILE A 201 7.10 15.09 -10.21
C ILE A 201 8.39 15.58 -9.57
N VAL A 202 8.29 16.00 -8.31
CA VAL A 202 9.34 16.68 -7.55
C VAL A 202 10.10 15.70 -6.68
N ALA A 203 11.43 15.72 -6.77
CA ALA A 203 12.33 14.85 -6.03
C ALA A 203 13.41 15.64 -5.30
N ARG A 204 13.60 15.33 -4.01
CA ARG A 204 14.63 15.95 -3.16
C ARG A 204 16.07 15.56 -3.50
N ARG A 205 16.29 14.54 -4.34
CA ARG A 205 17.60 14.04 -4.77
C ARG A 205 17.68 14.04 -6.30
N GLY A 206 18.84 13.62 -6.83
CA GLY A 206 19.10 13.58 -8.26
C GLY A 206 18.47 12.38 -8.99
N PRO A 207 18.58 12.36 -10.33
CA PRO A 207 18.03 11.29 -11.18
C PRO A 207 18.63 9.91 -10.91
N PHE A 208 19.89 9.86 -10.47
CA PHE A 208 20.56 8.61 -10.08
C PHE A 208 20.06 8.02 -8.75
N ASP A 209 19.25 8.78 -7.99
CA ASP A 209 18.69 8.38 -6.69
C ASP A 209 17.15 8.23 -6.74
N ALA A 210 16.59 8.21 -7.95
CA ALA A 210 15.18 8.00 -8.17
C ALA A 210 14.73 6.60 -7.73
N ALA A 211 13.53 6.54 -7.12
CA ALA A 211 12.99 5.31 -6.55
C ALA A 211 12.11 4.53 -7.52
N PHE A 212 11.65 5.15 -8.61
CA PHE A 212 10.91 4.47 -9.66
C PHE A 212 11.79 3.42 -10.37
N THR A 213 11.19 2.34 -10.86
CA THR A 213 11.91 1.39 -11.70
C THR A 213 11.84 1.78 -13.18
N THR A 214 12.71 1.17 -13.98
CA THR A 214 12.81 1.41 -15.42
C THR A 214 11.54 1.00 -16.18
N LYS A 215 10.75 0.03 -15.67
CA LYS A 215 9.48 -0.37 -16.29
C LYS A 215 8.47 0.78 -16.22
N GLU A 216 8.21 1.30 -15.04
CA GLU A 216 7.22 2.34 -14.79
C GLU A 216 7.62 3.66 -15.48
N LEU A 217 8.90 4.01 -15.47
CA LEU A 217 9.39 5.17 -16.22
C LEU A 217 9.16 5.00 -17.74
N ARG A 218 9.35 3.78 -18.27
CA ARG A 218 9.12 3.51 -19.70
C ARG A 218 7.66 3.67 -20.08
N GLU A 219 6.73 3.29 -19.22
CA GLU A 219 5.29 3.48 -19.45
C GLU A 219 4.95 4.97 -19.55
N MET A 220 5.48 5.80 -18.63
CA MET A 220 5.33 7.26 -18.68
C MET A 220 5.88 7.87 -19.98
N ILE A 221 7.04 7.41 -20.43
CA ILE A 221 7.67 7.83 -21.69
C ILE A 221 6.82 7.48 -22.92
N ASN A 222 6.04 6.40 -22.85
CA ASN A 222 5.23 5.91 -23.97
C ASN A 222 3.75 6.31 -23.87
N LEU A 223 3.38 7.20 -22.95
CA LEU A 223 2.02 7.73 -22.83
C LEU A 223 1.51 8.23 -24.19
N PRO A 224 0.23 7.95 -24.54
CA PRO A 224 -0.26 8.24 -25.87
C PRO A 224 -0.40 9.72 -26.17
N ASP A 225 -0.92 10.50 -25.22
CA ASP A 225 -1.30 11.91 -25.41
C ASP A 225 -0.59 12.86 -24.44
N ALA A 226 0.58 12.47 -23.93
CA ALA A 226 1.41 13.31 -23.08
C ALA A 226 2.88 13.32 -23.53
N SER A 227 3.56 14.43 -23.31
CA SER A 227 4.99 14.60 -23.59
C SER A 227 5.76 15.02 -22.34
N MET A 228 6.99 14.54 -22.22
CA MET A 228 7.90 14.83 -21.12
C MET A 228 8.62 16.15 -21.38
N VAL A 229 8.64 17.02 -20.37
CA VAL A 229 9.52 18.19 -20.36
C VAL A 229 10.98 17.71 -20.36
N PRO A 230 11.84 18.17 -21.29
CA PRO A 230 13.23 17.74 -21.34
C PRO A 230 13.97 18.06 -20.04
N ILE A 231 14.77 17.11 -19.56
CA ILE A 231 15.61 17.30 -18.39
C ILE A 231 16.94 17.92 -18.83
N PRO A 232 17.46 18.94 -18.12
CA PRO A 232 18.77 19.50 -18.43
C PRO A 232 19.86 18.44 -18.44
N SER A 233 20.66 18.42 -19.51
CA SER A 233 21.62 17.35 -19.80
C SER A 233 22.67 17.16 -18.69
N GLU A 234 23.03 18.24 -18.01
CA GLU A 234 23.97 18.28 -16.89
C GLU A 234 23.50 17.46 -15.69
N LEU A 235 22.18 17.33 -15.47
CA LEU A 235 21.64 16.51 -14.38
C LEU A 235 21.72 15.01 -14.69
N LEU A 236 21.81 14.66 -15.97
CA LEU A 236 21.84 13.28 -16.47
C LEU A 236 23.26 12.72 -16.60
N VAL A 237 24.28 13.50 -16.23
CA VAL A 237 25.67 13.05 -16.14
C VAL A 237 25.92 12.45 -14.75
N ALA A 238 26.54 11.27 -14.71
CA ALA A 238 26.86 10.61 -13.45
C ALA A 238 27.85 11.46 -12.63
N PRO A 239 27.62 11.66 -11.32
CA PRO A 239 28.60 12.30 -10.45
C PRO A 239 29.93 11.54 -10.46
N THR A 240 31.05 12.27 -10.38
CA THR A 240 32.39 11.68 -10.33
C THR A 240 32.48 10.65 -9.20
N GLY A 241 32.91 9.44 -9.54
CA GLY A 241 33.07 8.34 -8.58
C GLY A 241 31.79 7.61 -8.17
N LYS A 242 30.61 7.97 -8.71
CA LYS A 242 29.38 7.21 -8.48
C LYS A 242 29.32 5.97 -9.38
N GLU A 243 29.29 4.79 -8.77
CA GLU A 243 28.96 3.57 -9.49
C GLU A 243 27.50 3.59 -9.93
N VAL A 244 27.27 3.37 -11.23
CA VAL A 244 25.94 3.38 -11.82
C VAL A 244 25.55 1.94 -12.15
N SER A 245 24.49 1.45 -11.51
CA SER A 245 23.92 0.14 -11.84
C SER A 245 23.36 0.10 -13.26
N ARG A 246 23.17 -1.11 -13.80
CA ARG A 246 22.53 -1.30 -15.11
C ARG A 246 21.12 -0.70 -15.16
N ALA A 247 20.35 -0.85 -14.09
CA ALA A 247 19.00 -0.29 -13.98
C ALA A 247 19.02 1.25 -14.00
N GLN A 248 19.89 1.88 -13.21
CA GLN A 248 20.08 3.34 -13.23
C GLN A 248 20.50 3.80 -14.63
N SER A 249 21.50 3.18 -15.23
CA SER A 249 21.98 3.51 -16.58
C SER A 249 20.85 3.51 -17.60
N ARG A 250 19.98 2.48 -17.55
CA ARG A 250 18.84 2.38 -18.47
C ARG A 250 17.79 3.45 -18.21
N SER A 251 17.50 3.78 -16.95
CA SER A 251 16.60 4.88 -16.61
C SER A 251 17.13 6.24 -17.07
N ILE A 252 18.45 6.50 -16.94
CA ILE A 252 19.08 7.71 -17.46
C ILE A 252 18.96 7.78 -18.99
N GLN A 253 19.26 6.70 -19.71
CA GLN A 253 19.12 6.66 -21.17
C GLN A 253 17.69 6.96 -21.64
N LEU A 254 16.70 6.46 -20.90
CA LEU A 254 15.29 6.74 -21.16
C LEU A 254 14.97 8.23 -20.97
N MET A 255 15.44 8.84 -19.88
CA MET A 255 15.29 10.27 -19.61
C MET A 255 16.01 11.15 -20.66
N GLN A 256 17.20 10.75 -21.10
CA GLN A 256 17.96 11.44 -22.16
C GLN A 256 17.23 11.37 -23.52
N LYS A 257 16.63 10.22 -23.84
CA LYS A 257 15.87 10.05 -25.08
C LYS A 257 14.58 10.88 -25.10
N GLY A 258 13.97 11.09 -23.95
CA GLY A 258 12.67 11.77 -23.83
C GLY A 258 11.48 10.87 -24.18
N SER A 259 10.28 11.44 -24.09
CA SER A 259 9.01 10.76 -24.39
C SER A 259 8.86 10.43 -25.88
N ARG A 260 8.00 9.45 -26.17
CA ARG A 260 7.58 9.08 -27.53
C ARG A 260 7.04 10.28 -28.30
N ASN A 261 6.23 11.10 -27.64
CA ASN A 261 5.76 12.37 -28.17
C ASN A 261 6.80 13.47 -27.88
N PRO A 262 7.28 14.22 -28.89
CA PRO A 262 8.16 15.35 -28.66
C PRO A 262 7.53 16.38 -27.72
N TYR A 263 8.35 17.03 -26.89
CA TYR A 263 7.85 18.10 -26.02
C TYR A 263 7.15 19.21 -26.82
N GLY A 264 5.95 19.61 -26.37
CA GLY A 264 5.11 20.61 -27.05
C GLY A 264 4.23 20.05 -28.18
N SER A 265 4.32 18.75 -28.50
CA SER A 265 3.46 18.11 -29.51
C SER A 265 2.10 17.65 -28.98
N THR A 266 1.91 17.65 -27.66
CA THR A 266 0.70 17.19 -26.98
C THR A 266 0.14 18.28 -26.08
N LYS A 267 -1.19 18.28 -25.87
CA LYS A 267 -1.82 19.21 -24.92
C LYS A 267 -1.39 18.95 -23.47
N LYS A 268 -1.27 17.67 -23.09
CA LYS A 268 -0.81 17.29 -21.75
C LYS A 268 0.70 17.12 -21.70
N THR A 269 1.31 17.48 -20.58
CA THR A 269 2.75 17.34 -20.36
C THR A 269 3.06 16.84 -18.95
N TRP A 270 4.27 16.34 -18.73
CA TRP A 270 4.76 15.96 -17.41
C TRP A 270 6.24 16.24 -17.26
N SER A 271 6.71 16.43 -16.02
CA SER A 271 8.11 16.80 -15.75
C SER A 271 8.69 16.02 -14.57
N LEU A 272 10.03 15.96 -14.54
CA LEU A 272 10.81 15.43 -13.42
C LEU A 272 11.69 16.54 -12.87
N GLU A 273 11.35 17.05 -11.70
CA GLU A 273 12.04 18.14 -11.02
C GLU A 273 12.94 17.59 -9.91
N PHE A 274 14.22 17.41 -10.23
CA PHE A 274 15.20 16.91 -9.26
C PHE A 274 15.77 18.02 -8.38
N PHE A 275 16.36 17.61 -7.26
CA PHE A 275 17.03 18.52 -6.32
C PHE A 275 16.11 19.62 -5.76
N ARG A 276 14.87 19.24 -5.42
CA ARG A 276 13.86 20.14 -4.87
C ARG A 276 13.15 19.49 -3.68
N SER A 277 13.05 20.22 -2.58
CA SER A 277 12.29 19.81 -1.39
C SER A 277 11.24 20.85 -1.04
N PRO A 278 10.00 20.47 -0.71
CA PRO A 278 8.97 21.42 -0.31
C PRO A 278 9.30 22.05 1.05
N VAL A 279 9.11 23.37 1.14
CA VAL A 279 9.30 24.13 2.39
C VAL A 279 8.05 24.91 2.81
N GLY A 280 7.03 24.97 1.97
CA GLY A 280 5.71 25.50 2.33
C GLY A 280 4.74 25.47 1.16
N LEU A 281 3.45 25.53 1.47
CA LEU A 281 2.36 25.68 0.51
C LEU A 281 1.44 26.78 1.02
N ALA A 282 1.27 27.84 0.22
CA ALA A 282 0.43 28.98 0.55
C ALA A 282 -0.64 29.16 -0.52
N SER A 283 -1.86 29.51 -0.12
CA SER A 283 -2.92 29.91 -1.04
C SER A 283 -3.57 31.20 -0.54
N THR A 284 -3.82 32.14 -1.45
CA THR A 284 -4.55 33.38 -1.18
C THR A 284 -6.03 33.28 -1.57
N ASP A 285 -6.40 32.28 -2.36
CA ASP A 285 -7.77 31.98 -2.79
C ASP A 285 -7.99 30.46 -2.72
N PRO A 286 -8.91 29.96 -1.88
CA PRO A 286 -9.24 28.53 -1.79
C PRO A 286 -9.67 27.89 -3.12
N LEU A 287 -10.10 28.69 -4.10
CA LEU A 287 -10.52 28.23 -5.42
C LEU A 287 -9.43 28.41 -6.50
N GLY A 288 -8.37 29.15 -6.20
CA GLY A 288 -7.25 29.43 -7.09
C GLY A 288 -6.06 28.48 -6.87
N PRO A 289 -5.01 28.60 -7.70
CA PRO A 289 -3.78 27.84 -7.50
C PRO A 289 -3.09 28.25 -6.20
N ALA A 290 -2.43 27.29 -5.57
CA ALA A 290 -1.53 27.51 -4.46
C ALA A 290 -0.09 27.76 -4.96
N GLU A 291 0.68 28.51 -4.19
CA GLU A 291 2.11 28.71 -4.38
C GLU A 291 2.89 27.71 -3.53
N LEU A 292 3.55 26.75 -4.20
CA LEU A 292 4.43 25.76 -3.58
C LEU A 292 5.86 26.31 -3.54
N SER A 293 6.38 26.53 -2.34
CA SER A 293 7.77 26.94 -2.12
C SER A 293 8.68 25.71 -2.05
N LEU A 294 9.72 25.69 -2.88
CA LEU A 294 10.69 24.60 -3.02
C LEU A 294 12.10 25.10 -2.68
N ALA A 295 12.74 24.49 -1.68
CA ALA A 295 14.18 24.65 -1.46
C ALA A 295 14.95 23.80 -2.47
N HIS A 296 16.00 24.40 -3.04
CA HIS A 296 16.93 23.67 -3.89
C HIS A 296 17.86 22.86 -3.00
N THR A 297 18.17 21.64 -3.42
CA THR A 297 18.95 20.70 -2.62
C THR A 297 20.21 20.20 -3.33
N ALA A 298 21.15 19.70 -2.54
CA ALA A 298 22.29 18.93 -3.01
C ALA A 298 22.41 17.65 -2.19
N ILE A 299 23.15 16.67 -2.70
CA ILE A 299 23.49 15.46 -1.92
C ILE A 299 24.48 15.85 -0.83
N ASP A 300 24.24 15.37 0.39
CA ASP A 300 25.15 15.56 1.52
C ASP A 300 26.46 14.77 1.26
N PRO A 301 27.63 15.43 1.21
CA PRO A 301 28.91 14.75 1.01
C PRO A 301 29.24 13.72 2.10
N ALA A 302 28.75 13.93 3.33
CA ALA A 302 28.96 13.01 4.44
C ALA A 302 27.97 11.84 4.45
N ASN A 303 26.82 11.99 3.81
CA ASN A 303 25.81 10.94 3.71
C ASN A 303 25.12 10.99 2.33
N PRO A 304 25.57 10.19 1.35
CA PRO A 304 25.01 10.19 0.00
C PRO A 304 23.51 9.87 -0.10
N ARG A 305 22.88 9.37 0.98
CA ARG A 305 21.44 9.10 1.02
C ARG A 305 20.61 10.31 1.45
N ARG A 306 21.25 11.36 2.00
CA ARG A 306 20.62 12.57 2.52
C ARG A 306 20.76 13.72 1.52
N ALA A 307 19.70 14.53 1.44
CA ALA A 307 19.73 15.80 0.72
C ALA A 307 19.76 16.96 1.73
N ILE A 308 20.52 18.00 1.41
CA ILE A 308 20.66 19.23 2.22
C ILE A 308 20.29 20.45 1.38
N PRO A 309 19.71 21.51 1.98
CA PRO A 309 19.36 22.72 1.26
C PRO A 309 20.62 23.48 0.81
N THR A 310 20.55 24.12 -0.35
CA THR A 310 21.64 24.97 -0.88
C THR A 310 21.52 26.44 -0.44
N GLY A 311 20.41 26.79 0.20
CA GLY A 311 20.02 28.17 0.50
C GLY A 311 19.22 28.87 -0.60
N GLN A 312 19.18 28.31 -1.82
CA GLN A 312 18.33 28.80 -2.90
C GLN A 312 16.91 28.23 -2.79
N THR A 313 15.93 29.02 -3.24
CA THR A 313 14.51 28.64 -3.28
C THR A 313 13.89 29.03 -4.60
N SER A 314 12.79 28.38 -4.96
CA SER A 314 11.92 28.73 -6.08
C SER A 314 10.46 28.48 -5.70
N THR A 315 9.55 29.16 -6.38
CA THR A 315 8.10 28.94 -6.23
C THR A 315 7.53 28.27 -7.47
N LEU A 316 6.48 27.47 -7.26
CA LEU A 316 5.75 26.77 -8.31
C LEU A 316 4.24 26.93 -8.05
N SER A 317 3.54 27.56 -8.99
CA SER A 317 2.08 27.67 -8.94
C SER A 317 1.45 26.32 -9.29
N THR A 318 0.59 25.78 -8.42
CA THR A 318 0.01 24.43 -8.56
C THR A 318 -1.40 24.38 -7.98
N ASP A 319 -2.32 23.69 -8.64
CA ASP A 319 -3.71 23.61 -8.17
C ASP A 319 -3.86 22.56 -7.06
N LEU A 320 -3.06 21.49 -7.13
CA LEU A 320 -3.06 20.39 -6.16
C LEU A 320 -1.66 19.79 -5.99
N VAL A 321 -1.24 19.65 -4.73
CA VAL A 321 -0.08 18.87 -4.33
C VAL A 321 -0.52 17.48 -3.89
N ILE A 322 0.12 16.44 -4.44
CA ILE A 322 -0.08 15.05 -4.05
C ILE A 322 1.22 14.52 -3.43
N THR A 323 1.19 14.15 -2.15
CA THR A 323 2.38 13.65 -1.45
C THR A 323 2.49 12.13 -1.53
N SER A 324 3.59 11.62 -2.08
CA SER A 324 3.92 10.20 -2.20
C SER A 324 5.24 9.91 -1.49
N LEU A 325 5.23 10.01 -0.16
CA LEU A 325 6.42 10.03 0.69
C LEU A 325 6.67 8.73 1.46
N GLY A 326 5.91 7.68 1.14
CA GLY A 326 5.96 6.39 1.83
C GLY A 326 4.78 6.21 2.78
N PHE A 327 4.81 5.08 3.50
CA PHE A 327 3.75 4.65 4.40
C PHE A 327 4.34 4.11 5.70
N HIS A 328 3.53 4.11 6.75
CA HIS A 328 3.85 3.51 8.04
C HIS A 328 2.68 2.64 8.55
N ALA A 329 2.98 1.82 9.56
CA ALA A 329 1.99 0.96 10.21
C ALA A 329 0.93 1.78 10.97
N ASP A 330 -0.16 1.09 11.31
CA ASP A 330 -1.29 1.62 12.05
C ASP A 330 -1.27 1.12 13.49
N ASP A 331 -0.97 2.05 14.40
CA ASP A 331 -0.82 1.83 15.85
C ASP A 331 -2.11 1.31 16.50
N SER A 332 -3.26 1.41 15.82
CA SER A 332 -4.53 0.93 16.37
C SER A 332 -4.70 -0.58 16.40
N SER A 333 -3.95 -1.28 15.54
CA SER A 333 -4.08 -2.73 15.40
C SER A 333 -3.20 -3.52 16.37
N SER A 334 -2.18 -2.89 16.96
CA SER A 334 -1.16 -3.60 17.72
C SER A 334 -0.37 -2.67 18.65
N PRO A 335 -0.03 -3.10 19.89
CA PRO A 335 0.86 -2.35 20.76
C PRO A 335 2.34 -2.43 20.35
N PHE A 336 2.70 -3.31 19.39
CA PHE A 336 4.11 -3.60 19.08
C PHE A 336 4.73 -2.68 18.02
N HIS A 337 4.11 -1.53 17.78
CA HIS A 337 4.62 -0.53 16.85
C HIS A 337 5.87 0.16 17.42
N ASP A 338 6.88 0.36 16.56
CA ASP A 338 8.05 1.16 16.86
C ASP A 338 8.02 2.41 15.99
N SER A 339 7.72 3.55 16.62
CA SER A 339 7.58 4.84 15.93
C SER A 339 8.86 5.29 15.23
N SER A 340 10.04 4.83 15.66
CA SER A 340 11.32 5.14 15.01
C SER A 340 11.51 4.37 13.70
N LEU A 341 10.90 3.17 13.61
CA LEU A 341 10.92 2.33 12.42
C LEU A 341 9.73 2.62 11.49
N GLY A 342 8.60 3.08 12.05
CA GLY A 342 7.34 3.27 11.35
C GLY A 342 6.62 1.95 11.02
N HIS A 343 6.97 0.87 11.68
CA HIS A 343 6.36 -0.45 11.54
C HIS A 343 6.54 -1.28 12.82
N LEU A 344 6.06 -2.53 12.83
CA LEU A 344 6.21 -3.39 14.01
C LEU A 344 7.67 -3.78 14.22
N ARG A 345 8.11 -3.82 15.47
CA ARG A 345 9.46 -4.24 15.81
C ARG A 345 9.58 -5.76 15.72
N THR A 346 10.50 -6.25 14.90
CA THR A 346 10.70 -7.70 14.71
C THR A 346 12.16 -8.11 14.62
N GLU A 347 12.45 -9.35 15.03
CA GLU A 347 13.71 -10.05 14.81
C GLU A 347 13.45 -11.37 14.08
N ALA A 348 13.97 -11.50 12.85
CA ALA A 348 13.71 -12.65 11.96
C ALA A 348 12.22 -13.00 11.81
N GLY A 349 11.34 -11.99 11.84
CA GLY A 349 9.89 -12.15 11.78
C GLY A 349 9.18 -12.32 13.12
N ARG A 350 9.89 -12.57 14.23
CA ARG A 350 9.29 -12.65 15.57
C ARG A 350 9.06 -11.26 16.14
N ILE A 351 7.93 -11.05 16.82
CA ILE A 351 7.62 -9.76 17.46
C ILE A 351 8.59 -9.53 18.63
N VAL A 352 9.15 -8.34 18.69
CA VAL A 352 9.96 -7.87 19.81
C VAL A 352 9.17 -6.80 20.56
N VAL A 353 9.10 -6.91 21.89
CA VAL A 353 8.42 -5.92 22.73
C VAL A 353 9.13 -4.55 22.57
N PRO A 354 8.45 -3.51 22.04
CA PRO A 354 9.03 -2.17 21.97
C PRO A 354 9.05 -1.53 23.37
N ASP A 355 9.58 -0.32 23.47
CA ASP A 355 9.50 0.44 24.72
C ASP A 355 8.04 0.87 24.99
N LEU A 356 7.34 0.12 25.84
CA LEU A 356 5.91 0.31 26.14
C LEU A 356 5.73 1.20 27.38
N PRO A 357 5.04 2.34 27.29
CA PRO A 357 4.71 3.16 28.46
C PRO A 357 3.82 2.38 29.45
N GLY A 358 4.33 2.10 30.65
CA GLY A 358 3.53 1.52 31.75
C GLY A 358 3.29 0.00 31.71
N GLY A 359 3.97 -0.75 30.84
CA GLY A 359 3.87 -2.21 30.78
C GLY A 359 4.58 -2.88 31.95
N LYS A 360 3.85 -3.37 32.96
CA LYS A 360 4.43 -4.05 34.13
C LYS A 360 4.79 -5.52 33.86
N ASP A 361 4.26 -6.13 32.80
CA ASP A 361 4.32 -7.59 32.59
C ASP A 361 5.12 -8.03 31.33
N LEU A 362 5.52 -7.10 30.45
CA LEU A 362 6.32 -7.40 29.26
C LEU A 362 7.68 -6.69 29.34
N VAL A 363 8.77 -7.43 29.09
CA VAL A 363 10.13 -6.89 29.13
C VAL A 363 10.49 -6.31 27.77
N THR A 364 10.77 -5.00 27.70
CA THR A 364 11.26 -4.34 26.48
C THR A 364 12.47 -5.08 25.88
N GLY A 365 12.45 -5.31 24.58
CA GLY A 365 13.50 -6.03 23.86
C GLY A 365 13.39 -7.55 23.90
N SER A 366 12.47 -8.12 24.70
CA SER A 366 12.19 -9.56 24.66
C SER A 366 11.41 -9.96 23.41
N VAL A 367 11.66 -11.17 22.93
CA VAL A 367 10.92 -11.80 21.83
C VAL A 367 9.65 -12.44 22.39
N LEU A 368 8.51 -12.18 21.76
CA LEU A 368 7.22 -12.79 22.13
C LEU A 368 7.05 -14.14 21.46
N LYS A 369 6.82 -15.17 22.26
CA LYS A 369 6.60 -16.54 21.78
C LYS A 369 5.33 -16.65 20.96
N ASN A 370 5.42 -17.32 19.82
CA ASN A 370 4.33 -17.58 18.87
C ASN A 370 3.70 -16.32 18.25
N MET A 371 4.39 -15.18 18.28
CA MET A 371 3.91 -13.92 17.70
C MET A 371 4.88 -13.41 16.64
N TYR A 372 4.35 -13.13 15.45
CA TYR A 372 5.14 -12.83 14.26
C TYR A 372 4.61 -11.61 13.52
N ALA A 373 5.41 -11.04 12.63
CA ALA A 373 4.94 -10.15 11.57
C ALA A 373 5.62 -10.46 10.23
N SER A 374 4.94 -10.14 9.13
CA SER A 374 5.45 -10.35 7.77
C SER A 374 5.03 -9.23 6.83
N GLY A 375 5.75 -9.11 5.72
CA GLY A 375 5.59 -8.08 4.72
C GLY A 375 5.89 -6.70 5.28
N TRP A 376 5.17 -5.69 4.80
CA TRP A 376 5.39 -4.30 5.20
C TRP A 376 5.12 -4.03 6.69
N ALA A 377 4.31 -4.88 7.35
CA ALA A 377 4.13 -4.78 8.80
C ALA A 377 5.44 -5.03 9.57
N SER A 378 6.38 -5.81 9.01
CA SER A 378 7.67 -6.15 9.62
C SER A 378 8.84 -5.38 9.01
N MET A 379 8.86 -5.18 7.69
CA MET A 379 10.00 -4.57 6.98
C MET A 379 9.80 -3.09 6.58
N GLY A 380 8.62 -2.53 6.89
CA GLY A 380 8.20 -1.21 6.42
C GLY A 380 7.77 -1.20 4.95
N ALA A 381 7.22 -0.07 4.50
CA ALA A 381 6.62 0.10 3.18
C ALA A 381 7.65 0.23 2.03
N LYS A 382 8.43 -0.83 1.83
CA LYS A 382 9.52 -0.89 0.84
C LYS A 382 9.49 -2.21 0.08
N GLY A 383 9.94 -2.18 -1.17
CA GLY A 383 10.06 -3.35 -2.01
C GLY A 383 8.78 -3.69 -2.78
N VAL A 384 8.98 -4.40 -3.89
CA VAL A 384 7.90 -4.91 -4.75
C VAL A 384 7.35 -6.23 -4.20
N LEU A 385 6.24 -6.71 -4.79
CA LEU A 385 5.57 -7.96 -4.40
C LEU A 385 6.51 -9.17 -4.24
N ALA A 386 7.55 -9.28 -5.08
CA ALA A 386 8.54 -10.36 -4.97
C ALA A 386 9.34 -10.31 -3.65
N ALA A 387 9.69 -9.12 -3.16
CA ALA A 387 10.37 -8.97 -1.87
C ALA A 387 9.44 -9.36 -0.71
N THR A 388 8.15 -8.98 -0.80
CA THR A 388 7.12 -9.40 0.16
C THR A 388 6.94 -10.92 0.19
N MET A 389 7.01 -11.60 -0.96
CA MET A 389 6.94 -13.06 -1.03
C MET A 389 8.15 -13.72 -0.35
N MET A 390 9.37 -13.24 -0.63
CA MET A 390 10.59 -13.79 -0.03
C MET A 390 10.60 -13.65 1.48
N ASP A 391 10.22 -12.46 1.98
CA ASP A 391 10.07 -12.20 3.42
C ASP A 391 9.01 -13.11 4.05
N ALA A 392 7.81 -13.21 3.47
CA ALA A 392 6.76 -14.09 3.95
C ALA A 392 7.23 -15.56 4.03
N TYR A 393 8.04 -16.04 3.08
CA TYR A 393 8.61 -17.38 3.15
C TYR A 393 9.65 -17.53 4.25
N ALA A 394 10.50 -16.52 4.45
CA ALA A 394 11.45 -16.52 5.55
C ALA A 394 10.74 -16.55 6.92
N VAL A 395 9.68 -15.75 7.10
CA VAL A 395 8.86 -15.74 8.33
C VAL A 395 8.15 -17.08 8.55
N ALA A 396 7.60 -17.69 7.49
CA ALA A 396 7.01 -19.02 7.60
C ALA A 396 8.06 -20.06 8.00
N ASP A 397 9.27 -20.00 7.44
CA ASP A 397 10.37 -20.90 7.82
C ASP A 397 10.84 -20.65 9.27
N THR A 398 10.78 -19.40 9.78
CA THR A 398 10.96 -19.09 11.21
C THR A 398 9.89 -19.76 12.08
N ILE A 399 8.60 -19.65 11.73
CA ILE A 399 7.49 -20.29 12.45
C ILE A 399 7.71 -21.81 12.53
N LEU A 400 8.14 -22.43 11.41
CA LEU A 400 8.42 -23.87 11.38
C LEU A 400 9.56 -24.25 12.34
N GLY A 401 10.65 -23.47 12.37
CA GLY A 401 11.75 -23.70 13.29
C GLY A 401 11.35 -23.58 14.77
N ASP A 402 10.45 -22.63 15.09
CA ASP A 402 9.95 -22.45 16.46
C ASP A 402 9.05 -23.61 16.92
N LEU A 403 8.27 -24.21 16.00
CA LEU A 403 7.44 -25.37 16.31
C LEU A 403 8.26 -26.61 16.69
N ASP A 404 9.46 -26.76 16.11
CA ASP A 404 10.36 -27.86 16.38
C ASP A 404 11.14 -27.67 17.71
N ASN A 405 11.35 -26.41 18.12
CA ASN A 405 12.13 -26.08 19.31
C ASN A 405 11.27 -25.96 20.58
N LYS A 406 11.20 -27.04 21.36
CA LYS A 406 10.39 -27.10 22.60
C LYS A 406 11.07 -26.51 23.83
N ASP A 407 12.37 -26.23 23.78
CA ASP A 407 13.21 -25.92 24.95
C ASP A 407 13.31 -24.42 25.28
N ALA A 408 12.53 -23.55 24.62
CA ALA A 408 12.47 -22.12 24.94
C ALA A 408 11.62 -21.89 26.21
N SER A 409 12.22 -22.15 27.38
CA SER A 409 11.62 -22.07 28.72
C SER A 409 11.58 -20.66 29.32
N GLU A 410 12.09 -19.63 28.63
CA GLU A 410 12.15 -18.24 29.12
C GLU A 410 11.34 -17.23 28.29
N GLU A 411 10.63 -17.66 27.25
CA GLU A 411 9.88 -16.73 26.40
C GLU A 411 8.48 -16.46 26.95
N VAL A 412 8.11 -15.17 27.04
CA VAL A 412 6.76 -14.73 27.42
C VAL A 412 5.80 -14.98 26.25
N SER A 413 4.69 -15.69 26.50
CA SER A 413 3.62 -15.89 25.52
C SER A 413 2.32 -15.26 25.99
N LEU A 414 1.66 -14.52 25.09
CA LEU A 414 0.32 -13.98 25.29
C LEU A 414 -0.78 -14.93 24.78
N MET A 415 -0.40 -15.99 24.07
CA MET A 415 -1.32 -16.83 23.31
C MET A 415 -1.91 -17.96 24.15
N ASN A 416 -3.16 -18.35 23.87
CA ASN A 416 -3.77 -19.52 24.49
C ASN A 416 -3.06 -20.81 23.99
N PRO A 417 -2.51 -21.65 24.88
CA PRO A 417 -1.85 -22.89 24.48
C PRO A 417 -2.84 -23.96 23.99
N ASN A 418 -4.09 -23.93 24.46
CA ASN A 418 -5.11 -24.97 24.22
C ASN A 418 -6.47 -24.38 23.79
N PRO A 419 -6.55 -23.63 22.67
CA PRO A 419 -7.83 -23.13 22.16
C PRO A 419 -8.63 -24.25 21.50
N HIS A 420 -9.93 -24.02 21.26
CA HIS A 420 -10.73 -24.91 20.41
C HIS A 420 -10.07 -25.05 19.02
N PRO A 421 -9.96 -26.26 18.45
CA PRO A 421 -9.14 -26.51 17.25
C PRO A 421 -9.62 -25.75 16.00
N THR A 422 -10.92 -25.48 15.86
CA THR A 422 -11.52 -24.97 14.62
C THR A 422 -12.33 -23.69 14.76
N ASP A 423 -12.75 -23.34 15.97
CA ASP A 423 -13.79 -22.31 16.14
C ASP A 423 -13.17 -20.92 16.05
N PRO A 424 -13.83 -19.95 15.41
CA PRO A 424 -13.39 -18.56 15.51
C PRO A 424 -13.71 -18.00 16.90
N PRO A 425 -13.24 -16.79 17.24
CA PRO A 425 -13.77 -16.06 18.38
C PRO A 425 -15.30 -15.90 18.27
N THR A 426 -16.01 -15.99 19.39
CA THR A 426 -17.49 -15.97 19.46
C THR A 426 -18.11 -14.71 18.85
N GLU A 427 -17.37 -13.60 18.85
CA GLU A 427 -17.75 -12.33 18.26
C GLU A 427 -17.91 -12.41 16.73
N ILE A 428 -17.21 -13.34 16.08
CA ILE A 428 -17.38 -13.61 14.65
C ILE A 428 -18.72 -14.27 14.38
N ASP A 429 -19.12 -15.23 15.21
CA ASP A 429 -20.41 -15.90 15.07
C ASP A 429 -21.57 -14.94 15.36
N ALA A 430 -21.41 -14.10 16.39
CA ALA A 430 -22.36 -13.03 16.70
C ALA A 430 -22.52 -12.01 15.56
N ALA A 431 -21.47 -11.81 14.76
CA ALA A 431 -21.44 -10.87 13.64
C ALA A 431 -21.52 -11.55 12.25
N ALA A 432 -21.91 -12.82 12.16
CA ALA A 432 -21.84 -13.61 10.93
C ALA A 432 -22.52 -12.96 9.72
N GLY A 433 -23.60 -12.20 9.93
CA GLY A 433 -24.29 -11.43 8.88
C GLY A 433 -23.46 -10.30 8.25
N SER A 434 -22.39 -9.86 8.90
CA SER A 434 -21.50 -8.77 8.45
C SER A 434 -20.12 -9.25 7.99
N VAL A 435 -19.74 -10.49 8.32
CA VAL A 435 -18.42 -11.06 8.01
C VAL A 435 -18.44 -11.72 6.63
N VAL A 436 -17.49 -11.39 5.77
CA VAL A 436 -17.40 -11.96 4.41
C VAL A 436 -16.43 -13.13 4.41
N GLY A 437 -16.93 -14.34 4.15
CA GLY A 437 -16.10 -15.53 3.98
C GLY A 437 -15.41 -15.57 2.61
N TYR A 438 -14.43 -16.45 2.42
CA TYR A 438 -13.75 -16.55 1.13
C TYR A 438 -14.68 -17.07 0.01
N GLU A 439 -15.60 -17.96 0.32
CA GLU A 439 -16.61 -18.44 -0.63
C GLU A 439 -17.56 -17.32 -1.08
N ASP A 440 -17.95 -16.44 -0.15
CA ASP A 440 -18.74 -15.24 -0.48
C ASP A 440 -17.94 -14.31 -1.38
N TRP A 441 -16.65 -14.11 -1.08
CA TRP A 441 -15.73 -13.36 -1.93
C TRP A 441 -15.65 -13.93 -3.36
N LYS A 442 -15.59 -15.26 -3.53
CA LYS A 442 -15.56 -15.85 -4.89
C LYS A 442 -16.85 -15.59 -5.67
N LYS A 443 -18.02 -15.63 -5.02
CA LYS A 443 -19.30 -15.23 -5.66
C LYS A 443 -19.28 -13.76 -6.08
N ILE A 444 -18.73 -12.90 -5.23
CA ILE A 444 -18.57 -11.46 -5.53
C ILE A 444 -17.63 -11.26 -6.72
N ASP A 445 -16.46 -11.92 -6.71
CA ASP A 445 -15.46 -11.83 -7.78
C ASP A 445 -16.04 -12.26 -9.14
N GLU A 446 -16.80 -13.36 -9.17
CA GLU A 446 -17.52 -13.81 -10.36
C GLU A 446 -18.55 -12.78 -10.86
N GLU A 447 -19.30 -12.17 -9.94
CA GLU A 447 -20.27 -11.13 -10.28
C GLU A 447 -19.59 -9.85 -10.80
N GLU A 448 -18.49 -9.41 -10.20
CA GLU A 448 -17.71 -8.27 -10.70
C GLU A 448 -17.20 -8.53 -12.14
N ILE A 449 -16.70 -9.73 -12.42
CA ILE A 449 -16.26 -10.13 -13.76
C ILE A 449 -17.45 -10.18 -14.72
N ARG A 450 -18.59 -10.75 -14.32
CA ARG A 450 -19.81 -10.81 -15.14
C ARG A 450 -20.30 -9.41 -15.53
N ARG A 451 -20.31 -8.47 -14.57
CA ARG A 451 -20.64 -7.05 -14.81
C ARG A 451 -19.62 -6.37 -15.72
N GLY A 452 -18.33 -6.68 -15.58
CA GLY A 452 -17.28 -6.16 -16.46
C GLY A 452 -17.48 -6.57 -17.92
N LYS A 453 -17.79 -7.85 -18.15
CA LYS A 453 -18.01 -8.40 -19.50
C LYS A 453 -19.12 -7.70 -20.28
N SER A 454 -20.19 -7.21 -19.63
CA SER A 454 -21.25 -6.48 -20.33
C SER A 454 -20.83 -5.08 -20.80
N HIS A 455 -19.64 -4.62 -20.40
CA HIS A 455 -19.07 -3.31 -20.74
C HIS A 455 -17.68 -3.42 -21.38
N ASP A 456 -17.29 -4.61 -21.85
CA ASP A 456 -15.95 -4.89 -22.42
C ASP A 456 -14.78 -4.56 -21.46
N LYS A 457 -14.99 -4.76 -20.15
CA LYS A 457 -13.99 -4.52 -19.07
C LYS A 457 -13.57 -5.83 -18.42
N GLU A 458 -12.36 -5.87 -17.86
CA GLU A 458 -11.87 -7.01 -17.05
C GLU A 458 -12.85 -7.35 -15.91
N ARG A 459 -13.32 -6.34 -15.19
CA ARG A 459 -14.30 -6.43 -14.08
C ARG A 459 -14.92 -5.07 -13.80
N ALA A 460 -16.10 -5.07 -13.18
CA ALA A 460 -16.72 -3.87 -12.60
C ALA A 460 -16.82 -4.07 -11.08
N ARG A 461 -15.97 -3.34 -10.34
CA ARG A 461 -15.84 -3.46 -8.87
C ARG A 461 -17.12 -3.04 -8.15
N MET A 462 -17.46 -3.76 -7.08
CA MET A 462 -18.58 -3.44 -6.21
C MET A 462 -18.12 -2.70 -4.95
N GLY A 463 -18.91 -1.74 -4.50
CA GLY A 463 -18.80 -1.13 -3.17
C GLY A 463 -19.45 -1.99 -2.09
N TRP A 464 -19.23 -1.65 -0.81
CA TRP A 464 -19.73 -2.43 0.32
C TRP A 464 -21.26 -2.62 0.32
N GLN A 465 -22.02 -1.56 0.00
CA GLN A 465 -23.49 -1.66 -0.02
C GLN A 465 -23.99 -2.60 -1.13
N GLU A 466 -23.37 -2.55 -2.31
CA GLU A 466 -23.68 -3.46 -3.40
C GLU A 466 -23.34 -4.91 -3.03
N VAL A 467 -22.22 -5.13 -2.34
CA VAL A 467 -21.82 -6.44 -1.82
C VAL A 467 -22.85 -6.98 -0.84
N ARG A 468 -23.29 -6.17 0.14
CA ARG A 468 -24.33 -6.58 1.10
C ARG A 468 -25.63 -6.97 0.41
N GLN A 469 -26.07 -6.16 -0.56
CA GLN A 469 -27.28 -6.42 -1.32
C GLN A 469 -27.15 -7.71 -2.14
N PHE A 470 -26.01 -7.88 -2.83
CA PHE A 470 -25.74 -9.07 -3.65
C PHE A 470 -25.72 -10.36 -2.83
N LEU A 471 -25.14 -10.33 -1.62
CA LEU A 471 -25.12 -11.47 -0.71
C LEU A 471 -26.45 -11.70 0.03
N GLY A 472 -27.49 -10.89 -0.21
CA GLY A 472 -28.79 -11.02 0.46
C GLY A 472 -28.79 -10.64 1.95
N ARG A 473 -27.81 -9.85 2.40
CA ARG A 473 -27.61 -9.47 3.81
C ARG A 473 -28.23 -8.09 4.06
N THR A 474 -29.55 -8.03 4.17
CA THR A 474 -30.29 -6.78 4.44
C THR A 474 -30.39 -6.49 5.94
N THR A 475 -29.98 -5.27 6.29
CA THR A 475 -29.89 -4.62 7.63
C THR A 475 -29.55 -5.49 8.81
#